data_AF-A0A1Y5H402-F1
#
_entry.id   AF-A0A1Y5H402-F1
#
_cell.length_a   1.000
_cell.length_b   1.000
_cell.length_c   1.000
_cell.angle_alpha   90.00
_cell.angle_beta   90.00
_cell.angle_gamma   90.00
#
_symmetry.space_group_name_H-M   'P 1'
#
loop_
_entity.id
_entity.type
_entity.pdbx_description
1 polymer ?
#
loop_
_entity_poly.entity_id
_entity_poly.type
_entity_poly.pdbx_seq_one_letter_code
_entity_poly.pdbx_strand_id
1 'polypeptide(L)'
;MATQQDFNQPFEWRRDRAQALTVEASAAERRGMLGVAYQKLTDAHDLVVDCPRMHGLAHDELRRVNRKMGNYGELAGDWFLYFARPFGIFTVLAYALRRNLVDVDICRHR
;
A
#
# COMPACT_ATOMS: atom_id res chain seq x y z
N MET A 1 -11.01 3.81 -1.16
CA MET A 1 -11.07 2.73 -2.16
C MET A 1 -10.78 3.30 -3.53
N ALA A 2 -9.77 2.78 -4.21
CA ALA A 2 -9.47 3.15 -5.60
C ALA A 2 -10.60 2.72 -6.55
N THR A 3 -10.94 3.57 -7.50
CA THR A 3 -12.00 3.35 -8.48
C THR A 3 -11.48 2.73 -9.77
N GLN A 4 -12.37 2.20 -10.61
CA GLN A 4 -12.02 1.72 -11.96
C GLN A 4 -11.32 2.81 -12.79
N GLN A 5 -11.66 4.09 -12.57
CA GLN A 5 -11.03 5.24 -13.24
C GLN A 5 -9.59 5.44 -12.79
N ASP A 6 -9.29 5.23 -11.50
CA ASP A 6 -7.92 5.32 -10.98
C ASP A 6 -7.02 4.24 -11.59
N PHE A 7 -7.55 3.03 -11.77
CA PHE A 7 -6.84 1.92 -12.39
C PHE A 7 -6.62 2.06 -13.90
N ASN A 8 -7.35 2.95 -14.57
CA ASN A 8 -7.14 3.30 -15.97
C ASN A 8 -6.04 4.35 -16.16
N GLN A 9 -5.56 4.97 -15.07
CA GLN A 9 -4.46 5.92 -15.13
C GLN A 9 -3.12 5.20 -15.32
N PRO A 10 -2.14 5.87 -15.98
CA PRO A 10 -0.77 5.38 -16.06
C PRO A 10 -0.20 5.06 -14.68
N PHE A 11 0.70 4.08 -14.61
CA PHE A 11 1.30 3.67 -13.35
C PHE A 11 2.06 4.81 -12.66
N GLU A 12 2.73 5.66 -13.41
CA GLU A 12 3.44 6.83 -12.91
C GLU A 12 2.50 7.77 -12.15
N TRP A 13 1.31 8.00 -12.70
CA TRP A 13 0.29 8.81 -12.04
C TRP A 13 -0.17 8.15 -10.72
N ARG A 14 -0.44 6.84 -10.74
CA ARG A 14 -0.87 6.11 -9.54
C ARG A 14 0.22 6.11 -8.46
N ARG A 15 1.48 5.92 -8.85
CA ARG A 15 2.65 6.00 -7.98
C ARG A 15 2.76 7.38 -7.33
N ASP A 16 2.72 8.44 -8.13
CA ASP A 16 2.88 9.81 -7.65
C ASP A 16 1.69 10.20 -6.75
N ARG A 17 0.48 9.74 -7.08
CA ARG A 17 -0.71 9.92 -6.25
C ARG A 17 -0.62 9.17 -4.93
N ALA A 18 -0.16 7.92 -4.94
CA ALA A 18 0.07 7.14 -3.73
C ALA A 18 1.10 7.81 -2.82
N GLN A 19 2.20 8.33 -3.38
CA GLN A 19 3.20 9.09 -2.62
C GLN A 19 2.61 10.36 -1.99
N ALA A 20 1.81 11.12 -2.74
CA ALA A 20 1.13 12.29 -2.21
C ALA A 20 0.19 11.94 -1.04
N LEU A 21 -0.57 10.84 -1.17
CA LEU A 21 -1.44 10.35 -0.10
C LEU A 21 -0.64 9.92 1.15
N THR A 22 0.53 9.30 0.99
CA THR A 22 1.43 8.98 2.12
C THR A 22 1.92 10.25 2.85
N VAL A 23 2.22 11.32 2.10
CA VAL A 23 2.60 12.62 2.69
C VAL A 23 1.42 13.25 3.43
N GLU A 24 0.22 13.25 2.83
CA GLU A 24 -1.02 13.71 3.47
C GLU A 24 -1.32 12.92 4.75
N ALA A 25 -1.16 11.59 4.72
CA ALA A 25 -1.34 10.72 5.88
C ALA A 25 -0.37 11.06 7.01
N SER A 26 0.90 11.28 6.68
CA SER A 26 1.92 11.70 7.66
C SER A 26 1.59 13.04 8.31
N ALA A 27 1.01 13.98 7.55
CA ALA A 27 0.55 15.25 8.09
C ALA A 27 -0.68 15.07 9.01
N ALA A 28 -1.63 14.20 8.65
CA ALA A 28 -2.77 13.87 9.48
C ALA A 28 -2.34 13.17 10.79
N GLU A 29 -1.39 12.25 10.71
CA GLU A 29 -0.82 11.56 11.86
C GLU A 29 -0.15 12.51 12.85
N ARG A 30 0.65 13.48 12.37
CA ARG A 30 1.25 14.54 13.22
C ARG A 30 0.22 15.40 13.94
N ARG A 31 -0.99 15.50 13.41
CA ARG A 31 -2.11 16.23 14.00
C ARG A 31 -3.01 15.35 14.88
N GLY A 32 -2.63 14.09 15.12
CA GLY A 32 -3.44 13.13 15.90
C GLY A 32 -4.67 12.59 15.17
N MET A 33 -4.85 12.91 13.89
CA MET A 33 -5.99 12.46 13.08
C MET A 33 -5.74 11.07 12.49
N LEU A 34 -5.62 10.05 13.35
CA LEU A 34 -5.19 8.71 12.95
C LEU A 34 -6.16 8.03 11.97
N GLY A 35 -7.48 8.23 12.10
CA GLY A 35 -8.45 7.69 11.15
C GLY A 35 -8.32 8.28 9.75
N VAL A 36 -7.96 9.57 9.64
CA VAL A 36 -7.67 10.21 8.35
C VAL A 36 -6.36 9.68 7.79
N ALA A 37 -5.32 9.52 8.62
CA ALA A 37 -4.05 8.95 8.19
C ALA A 37 -4.24 7.52 7.66
N TYR A 38 -5.02 6.70 8.36
CA TYR A 38 -5.38 5.36 7.95
C TYR A 38 -6.07 5.35 6.58
N GLN A 39 -7.15 6.12 6.42
CA GLN A 39 -7.89 6.16 5.15
C GLN A 39 -6.99 6.55 3.97
N LYS A 40 -6.12 7.54 4.16
CA LYS A 40 -5.17 8.00 3.14
C LYS A 40 -4.15 6.93 2.76
N LEU A 41 -3.66 6.16 3.73
CA LEU A 41 -2.75 5.05 3.48
C LEU A 41 -3.46 3.87 2.79
N THR A 42 -4.71 3.59 3.12
CA THR A 42 -5.53 2.59 2.41
C THR A 42 -5.76 2.99 0.96
N ASP A 43 -6.08 4.25 0.70
CA ASP A 43 -6.23 4.75 -0.67
C ASP A 43 -4.89 4.70 -1.44
N ALA A 44 -3.77 4.99 -0.77
CA ALA A 44 -2.43 4.85 -1.37
C ALA A 44 -2.10 3.40 -1.70
N HIS A 45 -2.41 2.47 -0.79
CA HIS A 45 -2.25 1.03 -0.97
C HIS A 45 -2.99 0.52 -2.20
N ASP A 46 -4.28 0.87 -2.33
CA ASP A 46 -5.12 0.40 -3.42
C ASP A 46 -4.58 0.83 -4.79
N LEU A 47 -3.98 2.02 -4.86
CA LEU A 47 -3.39 2.56 -6.10
C LEU A 47 -2.14 1.80 -6.58
N VAL A 48 -1.45 1.10 -5.69
CA VAL A 48 -0.15 0.44 -6.00
C VAL A 48 -0.15 -1.05 -5.69
N VAL A 49 -1.32 -1.65 -5.44
CA VAL A 49 -1.51 -3.07 -5.10
C VAL A 49 -0.87 -4.02 -6.12
N ASP A 50 -0.76 -3.58 -7.37
CA ASP A 50 -0.17 -4.29 -8.50
C ASP A 50 1.35 -4.16 -8.64
N CYS A 51 1.98 -3.36 -7.78
CA CYS A 51 3.43 -3.19 -7.71
C CYS A 51 3.94 -3.77 -6.40
N PRO A 52 4.50 -5.00 -6.38
CA PRO A 52 4.83 -5.74 -5.15
C PRO A 52 5.65 -4.93 -4.14
N ARG A 53 6.66 -4.20 -4.61
CA ARG A 53 7.50 -3.35 -3.76
C ARG A 53 6.72 -2.21 -3.11
N MET A 54 5.95 -1.46 -3.89
CA MET A 54 5.19 -0.30 -3.41
C MET A 54 4.03 -0.73 -2.51
N HIS A 55 3.36 -1.82 -2.85
CA HIS A 55 2.35 -2.47 -2.03
C HIS A 55 2.92 -2.88 -0.66
N GLY A 56 4.10 -3.52 -0.63
CA GLY A 56 4.79 -3.84 0.63
C GLY A 56 5.14 -2.62 1.48
N LEU A 57 5.61 -1.52 0.85
CA LEU A 57 5.87 -0.26 1.56
C LEU A 57 4.59 0.37 2.13
N ALA A 58 3.47 0.27 1.41
CA ALA A 58 2.18 0.76 1.90
C ALA A 58 1.71 -0.01 3.15
N HIS A 59 1.92 -1.33 3.19
CA HIS A 59 1.66 -2.13 4.40
C HIS A 59 2.57 -1.76 5.57
N ASP A 60 3.84 -1.44 5.33
CA ASP A 60 4.75 -0.98 6.39
C ASP A 60 4.20 0.31 7.06
N GLU A 61 3.66 1.23 6.26
CA GLU A 61 3.02 2.46 6.75
C GLU A 61 1.67 2.19 7.44
N LEU A 62 0.81 1.34 6.87
CA LEU A 62 -0.46 0.94 7.48
C LEU A 62 -0.24 0.28 8.84
N ARG A 63 0.74 -0.63 8.95
CA ARG A 63 1.11 -1.27 10.22
C ARG A 63 1.51 -0.24 11.28
N ARG A 64 2.22 0.82 10.87
CA ARG A 64 2.65 1.91 11.77
C ARG A 64 1.45 2.69 12.30
N VAL A 65 0.48 3.04 11.46
CA VAL A 65 -0.74 3.75 11.87
C VAL A 65 -1.70 2.85 12.65
N ASN A 66 -1.92 1.61 12.21
CA ASN A 66 -2.75 0.62 12.90
C ASN A 66 -2.25 0.33 14.33
N ARG A 67 -0.92 0.29 14.53
CA ARG A 67 -0.33 0.17 15.87
C ARG A 67 -0.67 1.37 16.76
N LYS A 68 -0.72 2.58 16.21
CA LYS A 68 -1.08 3.80 16.96
C LYS A 68 -2.58 3.89 17.23
N MET A 69 -3.42 3.38 16.34
CA MET A 69 -4.88 3.33 16.52
C MET A 69 -5.33 2.21 17.47
N GLY A 70 -4.51 1.18 17.69
CA GLY A 70 -4.91 -0.01 18.43
C GLY A 70 -5.76 -1.00 17.61
N ASN A 71 -5.67 -0.95 16.28
CA ASN A 71 -6.44 -1.82 15.39
C ASN A 71 -5.71 -3.17 15.17
N TYR A 72 -5.70 -4.02 16.21
CA TYR A 72 -4.90 -5.24 16.25
C TYR A 72 -5.35 -6.35 15.29
N GLY A 73 -6.61 -6.33 14.84
CA GLY A 73 -7.13 -7.30 13.86
C GLY A 73 -6.47 -7.15 12.49
N GLU A 74 -6.36 -5.92 11.98
CA GLU A 74 -5.65 -5.62 10.73
C GLU A 74 -4.13 -5.74 10.89
N LEU A 75 -3.62 -5.46 12.08
CA LEU A 75 -2.21 -5.62 12.40
C LEU A 75 -1.74 -7.08 12.24
N ALA A 76 -2.59 -8.06 12.53
CA ALA A 76 -2.27 -9.47 12.37
C ALA A 76 -2.11 -9.87 10.89
N GLY A 77 -2.97 -9.32 10.01
CA GLY A 77 -2.87 -9.48 8.56
C GLY A 77 -1.61 -8.83 8.00
N ASP A 78 -1.32 -7.59 8.42
CA ASP A 78 -0.09 -6.90 8.03
C ASP A 78 1.17 -7.62 8.52
N TRP A 79 1.12 -8.23 9.71
CA TRP A 79 2.22 -9.04 10.24
C TRP A 79 2.44 -10.32 9.42
N PHE A 80 1.37 -11.01 9.03
CA PHE A 80 1.46 -12.17 8.16
C PHE A 80 2.09 -11.80 6.82
N LEU A 81 1.66 -10.70 6.20
CA LEU A 81 2.21 -10.21 4.94
C LEU A 81 3.66 -9.77 5.07
N TYR A 82 4.04 -9.15 6.18
CA TYR A 82 5.43 -8.79 6.48
C TYR A 82 6.33 -10.03 6.55
N PHE A 83 5.88 -11.11 7.21
CA PHE A 83 6.62 -12.37 7.26
C PHE A 83 6.63 -13.13 5.93
N ALA A 84 5.56 -13.02 5.15
CA ALA A 84 5.43 -13.66 3.86
C ALA A 84 6.13 -12.89 2.72
N ARG A 85 6.56 -11.65 2.97
CA ARG A 85 7.31 -10.79 2.04
C ARG A 85 8.55 -11.48 1.43
N PRO A 86 9.49 -12.09 2.18
CA PRO A 86 10.63 -12.81 1.60
C PRO A 86 10.24 -14.00 0.71
N PHE A 87 9.01 -14.51 0.82
CA PHE A 87 8.49 -15.59 -0.02
C PHE A 87 7.83 -15.08 -1.31
N GLY A 88 7.87 -13.78 -1.59
CA GLY A 88 7.32 -13.21 -2.84
C GLY A 88 5.79 -13.21 -2.88
N ILE A 89 5.10 -13.23 -1.73
CA ILE A 89 3.63 -13.23 -1.67
C ILE A 89 3.01 -12.08 -2.46
N PHE A 90 3.64 -10.90 -2.42
CA PHE A 90 3.17 -9.72 -3.15
C PHE A 90 3.30 -9.88 -4.66
N THR A 91 4.29 -10.63 -5.15
CA THR A 91 4.43 -11.01 -6.56
C THR A 91 3.32 -11.96 -6.98
N VAL A 92 3.00 -12.96 -6.15
CA VAL A 92 1.89 -13.89 -6.38
C VAL A 92 0.55 -13.15 -6.41
N LEU A 93 0.32 -12.24 -5.46
CA LEU A 93 -0.88 -11.40 -5.41
C LEU A 93 -1.00 -10.50 -6.66
N ALA A 94 0.08 -9.84 -7.07
CA ALA A 94 0.08 -9.02 -8.28
C ALA A 94 -0.20 -9.84 -9.56
N TYR A 95 0.34 -11.07 -9.63
CA TYR A 95 0.05 -12.01 -10.72
C TYR A 95 -1.41 -12.52 -10.70
N ALA A 96 -1.93 -12.87 -9.53
CA ALA A 96 -3.31 -13.28 -9.33
C ALA A 96 -4.31 -12.16 -9.68
N LEU A 97 -3.94 -10.90 -9.41
CA LEU A 97 -4.70 -9.71 -9.80
C LEU A 97 -4.59 -9.38 -11.31
N ARG A 98 -3.85 -10.19 -12.09
CA ARG A 98 -3.64 -10.05 -13.55
C ARG A 98 -3.14 -8.67 -13.99
N ARG A 99 -2.25 -8.05 -13.23
CA ARG A 99 -1.72 -6.71 -13.52
C ARG A 99 -0.26 -6.81 -14.00
N ASN A 100 0.00 -6.39 -15.23
CA ASN A 100 1.27 -6.55 -15.97
C ASN A 100 2.48 -5.75 -15.44
N LEU A 101 2.43 -5.19 -14.23
CA LEU A 101 3.51 -4.33 -13.71
C LEU A 101 4.57 -5.06 -12.89
N VAL A 102 4.42 -6.37 -12.72
CA VAL A 102 5.39 -7.23 -12.01
C VAL A 102 6.78 -7.21 -12.68
N ASP A 103 6.85 -7.00 -13.99
CA ASP A 103 8.09 -7.00 -14.78
C ASP A 103 8.81 -5.65 -14.87
N VAL A 104 8.26 -4.58 -14.28
CA VAL A 104 8.95 -3.28 -14.27
C VAL A 104 9.99 -3.29 -13.15
N ASP A 105 11.25 -2.92 -13.44
CA ASP A 105 12.37 -2.94 -12.47
C ASP A 105 12.06 -2.23 -11.14
N ILE A 106 11.22 -1.21 -11.18
CA ILE A 106 10.77 -0.44 -10.00
C ILE A 106 9.90 -1.31 -9.06
N CYS A 107 9.16 -2.28 -9.59
CA CYS A 107 8.22 -3.13 -8.87
C CYS A 107 8.78 -4.50 -8.49
N ARG A 108 9.97 -4.85 -9.01
CA ARG A 108 10.63 -6.12 -8.74
C ARG A 108 11.04 -6.23 -7.27
N HIS A 109 10.70 -7.36 -6.64
CA HIS A 109 11.12 -7.69 -5.29
C HIS A 109 12.64 -7.94 -5.29
N ARG A 110 13.39 -7.24 -4.43
CA ARG A 110 14.80 -7.55 -4.14
C ARG A 110 14.91 -8.30 -2.82
#